data_AF-A0A921BMP7-F1
#
_entry.id   AF-A0A921BMP7-F1
#
_cell.length_a   1.000
_cell.length_b   1.000
_cell.length_c   1.000
_cell.angle_alpha   90.00
_cell.angle_beta   90.00
_cell.angle_gamma   90.00
#
_symmetry.space_group_name_H-M   'P 1'
#
loop_
_entity.id
_entity.type
_entity.pdbx_description
1 polymer ?
#
loop_
_entity_poly.entity_id
_entity_poly.type
_entity_poly.pdbx_seq_one_letter_code
_entity_poly.pdbx_strand_id
1 'polypeptide(L)'
;MNSDIWSTDMGLRTYRRANRESSGSPFDGPRGRKRAVQTRAEITGWGKCVPPVSLSNADLERLMDTSDEWIIERTGIRNRQLSHVETTDLAELAARGAPLACAGMDAANLDLVVVATCTPEILCPSVAARVSSIGSAPQCRCL
;
A
#
# COMPACT_ATOMS: atom_id res chain seq x y z
N MET A 1 9.66 -20.29 21.59
CA MET A 1 10.74 -19.99 20.63
C MET A 1 10.37 -20.66 19.32
N ASN A 2 9.65 -19.97 18.44
CA ASN A 2 9.34 -20.45 17.09
C ASN A 2 9.82 -19.39 16.11
N SER A 3 10.82 -19.75 15.32
CA SER A 3 11.52 -18.93 14.32
C SER A 3 10.91 -19.05 12.92
N ASP A 4 9.74 -19.66 12.77
CA ASP A 4 9.29 -20.16 11.47
C ASP A 4 8.04 -19.44 10.94
N ILE A 5 8.13 -18.11 10.81
CA ILE A 5 7.08 -17.27 10.15
C ILE A 5 7.59 -16.63 8.84
N TRP A 6 8.86 -16.82 8.49
CA TRP A 6 9.51 -16.16 7.33
C TRP A 6 10.01 -17.12 6.25
N SER A 7 9.48 -18.35 6.16
CA SER A 7 9.79 -19.23 5.03
C SER A 7 8.84 -18.95 3.87
N THR A 8 9.14 -17.90 3.11
CA THR A 8 8.48 -17.64 1.83
C THR A 8 9.39 -18.12 0.72
N ASP A 9 9.18 -19.37 0.33
CA ASP A 9 9.45 -19.90 -1.00
C ASP A 9 8.61 -19.11 -2.01
N MET A 10 9.06 -17.89 -2.35
CA MET A 10 8.52 -17.10 -3.45
C MET A 10 9.57 -17.01 -4.52
N GLY A 11 9.39 -17.87 -5.52
CA GLY A 11 10.19 -17.95 -6.72
C GLY A 11 10.55 -16.58 -7.25
N LEU A 12 11.86 -16.35 -7.30
CA LEU A 12 12.55 -15.31 -8.04
C LEU A 12 12.18 -15.40 -9.54
N ARG A 13 10.97 -14.97 -9.91
CA ARG A 13 10.66 -14.54 -11.27
C ARG A 13 11.24 -13.16 -11.47
N THR A 14 12.57 -13.16 -11.57
CA THR A 14 13.38 -12.07 -12.08
C THR A 14 12.72 -11.51 -13.33
N TYR A 15 12.14 -10.31 -13.22
CA TYR A 15 11.66 -9.51 -14.34
C TYR A 15 12.87 -8.97 -15.11
N ARG A 16 13.62 -9.89 -15.72
CA ARG A 16 14.70 -9.60 -16.66
C ARG A 16 14.08 -9.56 -18.04
N ARG A 17 13.35 -8.50 -18.37
CA ARG A 17 13.10 -8.15 -19.79
C ARG A 17 14.27 -7.31 -20.27
N ALA A 18 15.35 -8.03 -20.58
CA ALA A 18 16.42 -7.56 -21.41
C ALA A 18 15.86 -6.93 -22.69
N ASN A 19 16.31 -5.72 -23.01
CA ASN A 19 16.24 -5.15 -24.34
C ASN A 19 16.80 -6.19 -25.33
N ARG A 20 15.90 -6.90 -26.03
CA ARG A 20 16.27 -7.72 -27.17
C ARG A 20 16.51 -6.76 -28.33
N GLU A 21 17.79 -6.42 -28.52
CA GLU A 21 18.29 -5.85 -29.76
C GLU A 21 17.78 -6.71 -30.92
N SER A 22 16.85 -6.16 -31.71
CA SER A 22 16.41 -6.79 -32.95
C SER A 22 17.45 -6.47 -34.03
N SER A 23 18.39 -7.39 -34.24
CA SER A 23 19.04 -7.53 -35.54
C SER A 23 17.94 -7.85 -36.55
N GLY A 24 17.52 -6.83 -37.30
CA GLY A 24 16.43 -6.94 -38.26
C GLY A 24 16.82 -7.88 -39.41
N SER A 25 16.01 -8.90 -39.66
CA SER A 25 16.11 -9.67 -40.89
C SER A 25 15.40 -8.92 -42.04
N PRO A 26 15.84 -9.03 -43.30
CA PRO A 26 15.40 -8.15 -44.39
C PRO A 26 13.96 -8.38 -44.89
N PHE A 27 13.22 -9.32 -44.28
CA PHE A 27 11.98 -9.87 -44.85
C PHE A 27 10.70 -9.63 -44.04
N ASP A 28 10.70 -8.70 -43.07
CA ASP A 28 9.44 -8.29 -42.44
C ASP A 28 8.80 -7.13 -43.23
N GLY A 29 7.81 -7.47 -44.05
CA GLY A 29 6.97 -6.53 -44.79
C GLY A 29 6.08 -5.66 -43.87
N PRO A 30 5.35 -4.67 -44.42
CA PRO A 30 4.71 -3.63 -43.64
C PRO A 30 3.42 -4.13 -42.99
N ARG A 31 3.53 -4.90 -41.91
CA ARG A 31 2.42 -5.19 -41.01
C ARG A 31 2.37 -4.13 -39.91
N GLY A 32 1.19 -3.53 -39.77
CA GLY A 32 0.92 -2.37 -38.94
C GLY A 32 1.66 -2.37 -37.61
N ARG A 33 2.39 -1.28 -37.34
CA ARG A 33 2.95 -0.95 -36.03
C ARG A 33 1.83 -1.09 -35.00
N LYS A 34 1.83 -2.16 -34.21
CA LYS A 34 1.11 -2.21 -32.95
C LYS A 34 1.62 -1.01 -32.15
N ARG A 35 0.80 0.05 -32.03
CA ARG A 35 1.12 1.16 -31.14
C ARG A 35 1.29 0.57 -29.76
N ALA A 36 2.53 0.54 -29.27
CA ALA A 36 2.79 0.28 -27.87
C ALA A 36 1.98 1.32 -27.10
N VAL A 37 0.94 0.87 -26.39
CA VAL A 37 0.24 1.72 -25.43
C VAL A 37 1.31 2.10 -24.41
N GLN A 38 1.75 3.35 -24.46
CA GLN A 38 2.69 3.87 -23.49
C GLN A 38 1.93 3.95 -22.16
N THR A 39 2.18 2.99 -21.28
CA THR A 39 1.64 2.98 -19.92
C THR A 39 2.18 4.23 -19.21
N ARG A 40 1.29 5.14 -18.81
CA ARG A 40 1.68 6.42 -18.18
C ARG A 40 1.89 6.30 -16.67
N ALA A 41 1.24 5.33 -16.03
CA ALA A 41 1.37 5.02 -14.62
C ALA A 41 1.00 3.55 -14.38
N GLU A 42 1.69 2.90 -13.44
CA GLU A 42 1.47 1.52 -13.02
C GLU A 42 1.53 1.43 -11.49
N ILE A 43 0.67 0.61 -10.91
CA ILE A 43 0.70 0.31 -9.46
C ILE A 43 1.70 -0.83 -9.26
N THR A 44 2.87 -0.51 -8.71
CA THR A 44 3.97 -1.47 -8.53
C THR A 44 3.89 -2.25 -7.23
N GLY A 45 3.16 -1.76 -6.22
CA GLY A 45 3.03 -2.43 -4.93
C GLY A 45 1.87 -1.90 -4.09
N TRP A 46 1.44 -2.69 -3.12
CA TRP A 46 0.38 -2.34 -2.18
C TRP A 46 0.71 -2.88 -0.78
N GLY A 47 0.12 -2.27 0.24
CA GLY A 47 0.26 -2.69 1.63
C GLY A 47 -0.92 -2.20 2.45
N LYS A 48 -1.15 -2.85 3.58
CA LYS A 48 -2.17 -2.44 4.55
C LYS A 48 -1.63 -2.64 5.96
N CYS A 49 -1.96 -1.70 6.84
CA CYS A 49 -1.82 -1.87 8.28
C CYS A 49 -3.21 -1.67 8.89
N VAL A 50 -3.60 -2.57 9.79
CA VAL A 50 -4.88 -2.52 10.47
C VAL A 50 -4.62 -2.64 11.97
N PRO A 51 -5.20 -1.78 12.81
CA PRO A 51 -5.01 -1.88 14.24
C PRO A 51 -5.58 -3.21 14.77
N PRO A 52 -4.98 -3.79 15.83
CA PRO A 52 -5.32 -5.13 16.30
C PRO A 52 -6.67 -5.20 17.02
N VAL A 53 -7.20 -4.07 17.48
CA VAL A 53 -8.45 -4.02 18.26
C VAL A 53 -9.63 -4.08 17.29
N SER A 54 -10.35 -5.18 17.30
CA SER A 54 -11.61 -5.35 16.57
C SER A 54 -12.78 -5.12 17.53
N LEU A 55 -13.71 -4.26 17.14
CA LEU A 55 -14.98 -4.01 17.81
C LEU A 55 -16.10 -4.73 17.05
N SER A 56 -16.79 -5.64 17.74
CA SER A 56 -17.93 -6.36 17.18
C SER A 56 -19.22 -5.56 17.32
N ASN A 57 -20.24 -5.92 16.53
CA ASN A 57 -21.56 -5.32 16.68
C ASN A 57 -22.16 -5.58 18.07
N ALA A 58 -21.94 -6.76 18.65
CA ALA A 58 -22.39 -7.07 20.02
C ALA A 58 -21.76 -6.16 21.08
N ASP A 59 -20.53 -5.68 20.86
CA ASP A 59 -19.91 -4.71 21.77
C ASP A 59 -20.52 -3.32 21.59
N LEU A 60 -21.00 -2.98 20.39
CA LEU A 60 -21.71 -1.73 20.13
C LEU A 60 -23.12 -1.71 20.73
N GLU A 61 -23.87 -2.82 20.66
CA GLU A 61 -25.18 -2.95 21.31
C GLU A 61 -25.12 -2.67 22.81
N ARG A 62 -23.97 -2.93 23.46
CA ARG A 62 -23.75 -2.61 24.88
C ARG A 62 -23.46 -1.13 25.14
N LEU A 63 -22.99 -0.41 24.13
CA LEU A 63 -22.60 1.00 24.23
C LEU A 63 -23.71 1.95 23.79
N MET A 64 -24.62 1.50 22.94
CA MET A 64 -25.71 2.30 22.37
C MET A 64 -26.92 1.43 22.05
N ASP A 65 -28.10 2.05 22.04
CA ASP A 65 -29.36 1.39 21.71
C ASP A 65 -29.44 1.11 20.20
N THR A 66 -28.83 0.00 19.78
CA THR A 66 -28.78 -0.51 18.41
C THR A 66 -28.85 -2.03 18.43
N SER A 67 -29.14 -2.66 17.28
CA SER A 67 -29.06 -4.12 17.12
C SER A 67 -28.17 -4.50 15.93
N ASP A 68 -27.58 -5.69 15.97
CA ASP A 68 -26.76 -6.27 14.91
C ASP A 68 -27.52 -6.30 13.59
N GLU A 69 -28.79 -6.71 13.61
CA GLU A 69 -29.63 -6.76 12.41
C GLU A 69 -29.79 -5.37 11.79
N TRP A 70 -30.06 -4.36 12.62
CA TRP A 70 -30.20 -2.98 12.14
C TRP A 70 -28.90 -2.45 11.55
N ILE A 71 -27.75 -2.73 12.18
CA ILE A 71 -26.43 -2.30 11.71
C ILE A 71 -26.11 -2.98 10.37
N ILE A 72 -26.32 -4.29 10.25
CA ILE A 72 -26.03 -5.04 9.04
C ILE A 72 -26.96 -4.64 7.90
N GLU A 73 -28.26 -4.46 8.16
CA GLU A 73 -29.23 -4.07 7.14
C GLU A 73 -28.91 -2.70 6.53
N ARG A 74 -28.50 -1.74 7.37
CA ARG A 74 -28.20 -0.37 6.92
C ARG A 74 -26.80 -0.17 6.36
N THR A 75 -25.80 -0.88 6.90
CA THR A 75 -24.38 -0.61 6.60
C THR A 75 -23.63 -1.81 6.05
N GLY A 76 -24.12 -3.03 6.26
CA GLY A 76 -23.41 -4.27 5.93
C GLY A 76 -22.18 -4.56 6.80
N ILE A 77 -21.93 -3.78 7.85
CA ILE A 77 -20.74 -3.88 8.69
C ILE A 77 -20.99 -4.89 9.82
N ARG A 78 -20.12 -5.89 9.95
CA ARG A 78 -20.13 -6.85 11.07
C ARG A 78 -19.12 -6.55 12.16
N ASN A 79 -17.92 -6.14 11.74
CA ASN A 79 -16.81 -5.80 12.61
C ASN A 79 -16.15 -4.54 12.07
N ARG A 80 -15.63 -3.72 12.99
CA ARG A 80 -14.79 -2.55 12.67
C ARG A 80 -13.55 -2.57 13.54
N GLN A 81 -12.51 -1.87 13.11
CA GLN A 81 -11.28 -1.78 13.90
C GLN A 81 -11.21 -0.44 14.60
N LEU A 82 -10.78 -0.47 15.86
CA LEU A 82 -10.57 0.71 16.68
C LEU A 82 -9.07 0.96 16.76
N SER A 83 -8.62 2.13 16.35
CA SER A 83 -7.24 2.53 16.58
C SER A 83 -7.07 3.05 17.99
N HIS A 84 -6.06 2.56 18.68
CA HIS A 84 -5.50 3.17 19.90
C HIS A 84 -4.14 3.83 19.61
N VAL A 85 -3.70 3.76 18.35
CA VAL A 85 -2.44 4.30 17.86
C VAL A 85 -2.70 5.46 16.92
N GLU A 86 -1.67 6.28 16.78
CA GLU A 86 -1.63 7.45 15.94
C GLU A 86 -1.75 7.08 14.45
N THR A 87 -2.41 7.94 13.67
CA THR A 87 -2.63 7.73 12.23
C THR A 87 -1.31 7.69 11.47
N THR A 88 -0.33 8.45 11.94
CA THR A 88 1.03 8.51 11.40
C THR A 88 1.71 7.15 11.49
N ASP A 89 1.62 6.49 12.65
CA ASP A 89 2.27 5.20 12.89
C ASP A 89 1.64 4.10 12.03
N LEU A 90 0.31 4.12 11.88
CA LEU A 90 -0.38 3.20 10.98
C LEU A 90 0.00 3.41 9.51
N ALA A 91 0.07 4.66 9.06
CA ALA A 91 0.47 5.00 7.70
C ALA A 91 1.91 4.56 7.42
N GLU A 92 2.81 4.75 8.39
CA GLU A 92 4.19 4.32 8.31
C GLU A 92 4.30 2.80 8.24
N LEU A 93 3.64 2.06 9.12
CA LEU A 93 3.65 0.59 9.10
C LEU A 93 3.02 0.03 7.81
N ALA A 94 2.02 0.70 7.25
CA ALA A 94 1.43 0.31 5.96
C ALA A 94 2.37 0.59 4.79
N ALA A 95 3.12 1.69 4.84
CA ALA A 95 4.09 2.09 3.82
C ALA A 95 5.39 1.27 3.90
N ARG A 96 5.80 0.87 5.09
CA ARG A 96 6.99 0.05 5.33
C ARG A 96 6.75 -1.39 4.89
N GLY A 97 7.77 -1.98 4.28
CA GLY A 97 7.84 -3.42 4.03
C GLY A 97 6.98 -3.85 2.84
N ALA A 98 5.67 -4.02 3.01
CA ALA A 98 4.85 -4.71 2.01
C ALA A 98 4.79 -4.01 0.64
N PRO A 99 4.49 -2.71 0.53
CA PRO A 99 4.44 -2.05 -0.78
C PRO A 99 5.83 -1.97 -1.44
N LEU A 100 6.86 -1.63 -0.68
CA LEU A 100 8.23 -1.48 -1.16
C LEU A 100 8.83 -2.83 -1.60
N ALA A 101 8.58 -3.90 -0.83
CA ALA A 101 8.98 -5.25 -1.19
C ALA A 101 8.23 -5.76 -2.42
N CYS A 102 6.92 -5.51 -2.53
CA CYS A 102 6.15 -5.83 -3.73
C CYS A 102 6.66 -5.09 -4.97
N ALA A 103 7.03 -3.82 -4.82
CA ALA A 103 7.59 -3.00 -5.89
C ALA A 103 9.06 -3.33 -6.20
N GLY A 104 9.76 -4.08 -5.33
CA GLY A 104 11.20 -4.32 -5.43
C GLY A 104 12.02 -3.02 -5.37
N MET A 105 11.52 -2.02 -4.65
CA MET A 105 12.14 -0.69 -4.54
C MET A 105 12.60 -0.43 -3.11
N ASP A 106 13.73 0.26 -2.97
CA ASP A 106 14.20 0.79 -1.70
C ASP A 106 13.51 2.13 -1.37
N ALA A 107 13.33 2.42 -0.08
CA ALA A 107 12.71 3.65 0.41
C ALA A 107 13.47 4.91 -0.04
N ALA A 108 14.79 4.80 -0.23
CA ALA A 108 15.64 5.88 -0.75
C ALA A 108 15.30 6.30 -2.19
N ASN A 109 14.64 5.43 -2.97
CA ASN A 109 14.28 5.72 -4.37
C ASN A 109 12.88 6.38 -4.51
N LEU A 110 12.26 6.79 -3.40
CA LEU A 110 10.98 7.49 -3.43
C LEU A 110 11.19 8.99 -3.66
N ASP A 111 10.59 9.53 -4.72
CA ASP A 111 10.66 10.97 -5.04
C ASP A 111 9.59 11.78 -4.30
N LEU A 112 8.39 11.21 -4.10
CA LEU A 112 7.21 11.89 -3.57
C LEU A 112 6.38 10.96 -2.67
N VAL A 113 6.02 11.47 -1.50
CA VAL A 113 5.05 10.84 -0.59
C VAL A 113 3.82 11.74 -0.49
N VAL A 114 2.65 11.16 -0.73
CA VAL A 114 1.34 11.83 -0.60
C VAL A 114 0.51 11.05 0.41
N VAL A 115 0.02 11.73 1.44
CA VAL A 115 -0.86 11.12 2.45
C VAL A 115 -2.25 11.73 2.36
N ALA A 116 -3.22 10.94 1.89
CA ALA A 116 -4.62 11.34 1.83
C ALA A 116 -5.33 10.97 3.14
N THR A 117 -5.36 11.89 4.11
CA THR A 117 -6.08 11.72 5.39
C THR A 117 -6.95 12.94 5.71
N CYS A 118 -8.13 12.69 6.28
CA CYS A 118 -9.03 13.73 6.79
C CYS A 118 -8.93 13.91 8.32
N THR A 119 -8.19 13.03 8.99
CA THR A 119 -8.01 13.04 10.46
C THR A 119 -6.52 13.08 10.79
N PRO A 120 -5.80 14.17 10.44
CA PRO A 120 -4.42 14.33 10.86
C PRO A 120 -4.38 14.61 12.37
N GLU A 121 -3.37 14.06 13.04
CA GLU A 121 -3.13 14.31 14.48
C GLU A 121 -2.70 15.75 14.72
N ILE A 122 -1.86 16.26 13.83
CA ILE A 122 -1.26 17.58 13.89
C ILE A 122 -1.45 18.21 12.52
N LEU A 123 -1.86 19.47 12.49
CA LEU A 123 -2.10 20.20 11.23
C LEU A 123 -0.79 20.60 10.54
N CYS A 124 0.26 20.92 11.31
CA CYS A 124 1.58 21.24 10.80
C CYS A 124 2.65 20.82 11.82
N PRO A 125 3.68 20.04 11.43
CA PRO A 125 4.01 19.56 10.08
C PRO A 125 3.01 18.54 9.51
N SER A 126 3.03 18.32 8.19
CA SER A 126 2.12 17.36 7.53
C SER A 126 2.43 15.92 7.94
N VAL A 127 1.41 15.06 7.89
CA VAL A 127 1.56 13.62 8.19
C VAL A 127 2.56 12.97 7.22
N ALA A 128 2.59 13.40 5.95
CA ALA A 128 3.57 12.94 4.96
C ALA A 128 5.02 13.19 5.40
N ALA A 129 5.31 14.37 5.97
CA ALA A 129 6.65 14.72 6.47
C ALA A 129 7.06 13.86 7.68
N ARG A 130 6.09 13.41 8.49
CA ARG A 130 6.37 12.47 9.58
C ARG A 130 6.64 11.07 9.04
N VAL A 131 5.81 10.57 8.12
CA VAL A 131 5.99 9.24 7.53
C VAL A 131 7.34 9.13 6.79
N SER A 132 7.76 10.17 6.07
CA SER A 132 9.04 10.18 5.34
C SER A 132 10.26 10.13 6.26
N SER A 133 10.21 10.88 7.38
CA SER A 133 11.34 11.00 8.30
C SER A 133 11.59 9.73 9.09
N ILE A 134 10.53 9.00 9.44
CA ILE A 134 10.63 7.76 10.18
C ILE A 134 10.91 6.59 9.20
N GLY A 135 10.27 6.58 8.04
CA GLY A 135 10.31 5.54 7.00
C GLY A 135 11.59 5.39 6.18
N SER A 136 12.70 6.07 6.54
CA SER A 136 14.00 5.98 5.85
C SER A 136 14.03 6.53 4.42
N ALA A 137 13.16 7.50 4.09
CA ALA A 137 13.19 8.24 2.82
C ALA A 137 13.60 9.71 3.07
N PRO A 138 14.88 10.01 3.36
CA PRO A 138 15.30 11.33 3.84
C PRO A 138 15.24 12.43 2.76
N GLN A 139 15.19 12.08 1.48
CA GLN A 139 15.17 13.04 0.36
C GLN A 139 13.81 13.23 -0.34
N CYS A 140 12.75 12.51 0.06
CA CYS A 140 11.49 12.56 -0.68
C CYS A 140 10.72 13.85 -0.42
N ARG A 141 10.07 14.39 -1.45
CA ARG A 141 9.16 15.54 -1.30
C ARG A 141 7.88 15.08 -0.62
N CYS A 142 7.34 15.91 0.26
CA CYS A 142 6.14 15.59 1.05
C CYS A 142 4.99 16.54 0.70
N LEU A 143 3.79 15.98 0.52
CA LEU A 143 2.52 16.71 0.36
C LEU A 143 1.50 16.22 1.40
#